data_AF-A0A662B2J8-F1
#
_entry.id   AF-A0A662B2J8-F1
#
_cell.length_a   1.000
_cell.length_b   1.000
_cell.length_c   1.000
_cell.angle_alpha   90.00
_cell.angle_beta   90.00
_cell.angle_gamma   90.00
#
_symmetry.space_group_name_H-M   'P 1'
#
loop_
_entity.id
_entity.type
_entity.pdbx_description
1 polymer ?
#
loop_
_entity_poly.entity_id
_entity_poly.type
_entity_poly.pdbx_seq_one_letter_code
_entity_poly.pdbx_strand_id
1 'polypeptide(L)' 'RFPEMRQRMHNCRFNDCLHVDEPGCAVLSALEKGEIAEFRYLNYLNMLGNLTG' A
#
# COMPACT_ATOMS: atom_id res chain seq x y z
N ARG A 1 -2.42 -8.52 -8.20
CA ARG A 1 -1.45 -9.17 -7.28
C ARG A 1 -0.28 -8.22 -7.03
N PHE A 2 -0.03 -7.84 -5.78
CA PHE A 2 0.97 -6.83 -5.39
C PHE A 2 2.01 -7.43 -4.43
N PRO A 3 3.00 -8.18 -4.94
CA PRO A 3 4.03 -8.80 -4.10
C PRO A 3 4.92 -7.76 -3.41
N GLU A 4 5.19 -6.60 -4.05
CA GLU A 4 6.00 -5.54 -3.45
C GLU A 4 5.34 -4.93 -2.21
N MET A 5 4.01 -4.78 -2.22
CA MET A 5 3.23 -4.31 -1.09
C MET A 5 3.16 -5.39 -0.02
N ARG A 6 2.87 -6.64 -0.41
CA ARG A 6 2.72 -7.78 0.51
C ARG A 6 3.93 -7.95 1.42
N GLN A 7 5.15 -7.86 0.86
CA GLN A 7 6.39 -7.97 1.62
C GLN A 7 6.59 -6.86 2.66
N ARG A 8 5.88 -5.73 2.52
CA ARG A 8 5.96 -4.59 3.44
C ARG A 8 4.76 -4.47 4.36
N MET A 9 3.66 -5.20 4.12
CA MET A 9 2.47 -5.21 4.99
C MET A 9 2.84 -5.55 6.43
N HIS A 10 3.76 -6.49 6.64
CA HIS A 10 4.24 -6.92 7.96
C HIS A 10 4.97 -5.82 8.75
N ASN A 11 5.45 -4.79 8.04
CA ASN A 11 6.21 -3.68 8.63
C ASN A 11 5.32 -2.45 8.88
N CYS A 12 4.02 -2.54 8.62
CA CYS A 12 3.10 -1.47 8.93
C CYS A 12 2.93 -1.35 10.44
N ARG A 13 2.77 -0.12 10.93
CA ARG A 13 2.52 0.15 12.34
C ARG A 13 1.24 -0.52 12.85
N PHE A 14 0.24 -0.63 11.98
CA PHE A 14 -1.09 -1.19 12.29
C PHE A 14 -1.30 -2.50 11.54
N ASN A 15 -1.98 -3.45 12.20
CA ASN A 15 -2.31 -4.75 11.61
C ASN A 15 -3.41 -4.65 10.54
N ASP A 16 -4.37 -3.74 10.74
CA ASP A 16 -5.49 -3.49 9.83
C ASP A 16 -5.19 -2.37 8.82
N CYS A 17 -3.92 -2.26 8.41
CA CYS A 17 -3.49 -1.19 7.55
C CYS A 17 -4.03 -1.34 6.12
N LEU A 18 -4.78 -0.33 5.67
CA LEU A 18 -5.33 -0.20 4.32
C LEU A 18 -4.34 0.47 3.35
N HIS A 19 -3.22 0.97 3.85
CA HIS A 19 -2.14 1.58 3.07
C HIS A 19 -2.55 2.81 2.27
N VAL A 20 -3.56 3.57 2.73
CA VAL A 20 -4.09 4.74 2.01
C VAL A 20 -3.52 6.06 2.56
N ASP A 21 -3.67 6.31 3.86
CA ASP A 21 -3.25 7.57 4.50
C ASP A 21 -2.74 7.35 5.94
N GLU A 22 -2.26 6.14 6.23
CA GLU A 22 -2.00 5.75 7.61
C GLU A 22 -0.57 6.09 8.07
N PRO A 23 -0.41 6.70 9.25
CA PRO A 23 0.91 7.07 9.76
C PRO A 23 1.74 5.82 10.09
N GLY A 24 2.95 5.76 9.56
CA GLY A 24 3.82 4.59 9.74
C GLY A 24 3.43 3.39 8.86
N CYS A 25 2.70 3.62 7.78
CA CYS A 25 2.50 2.63 6.73
C CYS A 25 3.80 2.38 5.96
N ALA A 26 4.34 1.17 6.03
CA ALA A 26 5.56 0.80 5.32
C ALA A 26 5.38 0.78 3.79
N VAL A 27 4.15 0.64 3.30
CA VAL A 27 3.83 0.71 1.87
C VAL A 27 3.92 2.15 1.38
N LEU A 28 3.36 3.12 2.11
CA LEU A 28 3.47 4.55 1.77
C LEU A 28 4.92 5.01 1.84
N SER A 29 5.66 4.65 2.88
CA SER A 29 7.09 5.00 2.97
C SER A 29 7.92 4.41 1.83
N ALA A 30 7.56 3.22 1.33
CA ALA A 30 8.23 2.62 0.18
C ALA A 30 7.85 3.29 -1.14
N LEU A 31 6.61 3.78 -1.27
CA LEU A 31 6.19 4.62 -2.39
C LEU A 31 6.98 5.93 -2.41
N GLU A 32 7.10 6.61 -1.28
CA GLU A 32 7.88 7.86 -1.13
C GLU A 32 9.36 7.68 -1.48
N LYS A 33 9.92 6.50 -1.18
CA LYS A 33 11.30 6.13 -1.52
C LYS A 33 11.49 5.67 -2.97
N GLY A 34 10.41 5.57 -3.75
CA GLY A 34 10.44 5.05 -5.12
C GLY A 34 10.66 3.53 -5.23
N GLU A 35 10.54 2.80 -4.12
CA GLU A 35 10.65 1.33 -4.09
C GLU A 35 9.36 0.65 -4.58
N ILE A 36 8.24 1.38 -4.59
CA ILE A 36 6.98 0.99 -5.22
C ILE A 36 6.71 2.00 -6.32
N ALA A 37 6.53 1.53 -7.55
CA ALA A 37 6.16 2.41 -8.64
C ALA A 37 4.76 3.01 -8.41
N GLU A 38 4.61 4.30 -8.62
CA GLU A 38 3.35 5.04 -8.37
C GLU A 38 2.16 4.40 -9.10
N PHE A 39 2.32 3.99 -10.36
CA PHE A 39 1.27 3.29 -11.11
C PHE A 39 0.82 1.97 -10.45
N ARG A 40 1.73 1.25 -9.77
CA ARG A 40 1.38 0.01 -9.04
C ARG A 40 0.52 0.35 -7.81
N TYR A 41 0.86 1.42 -7.11
CA TYR A 41 0.08 1.93 -5.98
C TYR A 41 -1.31 2.42 -6.41
N LEU A 42 -1.40 3.19 -7.51
CA LEU A 42 -2.67 3.65 -8.07
C LEU A 42 -3.58 2.48 -8.50
N ASN A 43 -3.01 1.44 -9.11
CA ASN A 43 -3.76 0.23 -9.45
C ASN A 43 -4.26 -0.51 -8.21
N TYR A 44 -3.47 -0.53 -7.14
CA TYR A 44 -3.91 -1.05 -5.84
C TYR A 44 -5.10 -0.25 -5.28
N LEU A 45 -5.03 1.08 -5.28
CA LEU A 45 -6.14 1.93 -4.84
C LEU A 45 -7.39 1.73 -5.68
N ASN A 46 -7.26 1.58 -6.99
CA ASN A 46 -8.39 1.28 -7.87
C ASN A 46 -9.03 -0.07 -7.51
N MET A 47 -8.23 -1.13 -7.33
CA MET A 47 -8.73 -2.43 -6.87
C MET A 47 -9.39 -2.36 -5.49
N LEU A 48 -8.83 -1.57 -4.56
CA LEU A 48 -9.38 -1.37 -3.22
C LEU A 48 -10.74 -0.65 -3.27
N GLY A 49 -10.86 0.43 -4.05
CA GLY A 49 -12.11 1.17 -4.23
C GLY A 49 -13.22 0.35 -4.90
N ASN A 50 -12.86 -0.56 -5.82
CA ASN A 50 -13.80 -1.50 -6.43
C ASN A 50 -14.32 -2.58 -5.47
N LEU A 51 -13.73 -2.75 -4.28
CA LEU A 51 -14.20 -3.67 -3.23
C LEU A 51 -15.20 -3.00 -2.26
N THR A 52 -15.32 -1.67 -2.31
CA THR A 52 -16.22 -0.88 -1.45
C THR A 52 -17.50 -0.43 -2.16
N GLY A 53 -17.79 -0.97 -3.35
CA GLY A 53 -19.00 -0.72 -4.14
C GLY A 53 -20.02 -1.84 -4.04
#